data_AF-A0A1U7Z942-F1
#
_entry.id   AF-A0A1U7Z942-F1
#
_cell.length_a   1.000
_cell.length_b   1.000
_cell.length_c   1.000
_cell.angle_alpha   90.00
_cell.angle_beta   90.00
_cell.angle_gamma   90.00
#
_symmetry.space_group_name_H-M   'P 1'
#
loop_
_entity.id
_entity.type
_entity.pdbx_description
1 polymer ?
#
loop_
_entity_poly.entity_id
_entity_poly.type
_entity_poly.pdbx_seq_one_letter_code
_entity_poly.pdbx_strand_id
1 'polypeptide(L)'
;MENAYSDKLVQALPATCATTNESSKARIGRALRRIWAKRLKWTRLKEKFYLKWAESIAEAARSGGDDQQELDWDSYDKIKAEIANRQLQWAADKAKAKELAKLRAERAAKARAEKMERLAQKRKERDLKAKAREQTQKKIQRKSKEEKEELAISKELRWGIFDGSFMVDLLCHTMIHKKKSMDSKISMQKNMVNGHHLTIEKLDLEFIRREKMRRKVLLADQIRAAKSKRVECVAGEAVTNSLVHPP
;
A
#
# COMPACT_ATOMS: atom_id res chain seq x y z
N MET A 1 -114.51 18.12 -59.95
CA MET A 1 -114.02 18.11 -58.55
C MET A 1 -113.16 16.87 -58.28
N GLU A 2 -112.15 16.57 -59.12
CA GLU A 2 -111.35 15.34 -58.98
C GLU A 2 -109.88 15.59 -58.59
N ASN A 3 -109.39 16.83 -58.65
CA ASN A 3 -107.98 17.12 -58.37
C ASN A 3 -107.63 17.39 -56.90
N ALA A 4 -108.60 17.37 -55.97
CA ALA A 4 -108.33 17.59 -54.55
C ALA A 4 -108.04 16.31 -53.75
N TYR A 5 -108.32 15.13 -54.33
CA TYR A 5 -108.15 13.84 -53.66
C TYR A 5 -106.76 13.22 -53.88
N SER A 6 -106.11 13.54 -55.00
CA SER A 6 -104.78 13.00 -55.34
C SER A 6 -103.65 13.71 -54.59
N ASP A 7 -103.78 15.00 -54.26
CA ASP A 7 -102.74 15.77 -53.56
C ASP A 7 -102.58 15.36 -52.08
N LYS A 8 -103.63 14.82 -51.45
CA LYS A 8 -103.56 14.36 -50.05
C LYS A 8 -102.88 13.00 -49.87
N LEU A 9 -102.82 12.19 -50.93
CA LEU A 9 -102.16 10.88 -50.89
C LEU A 9 -100.65 10.98 -51.14
N VAL A 10 -100.17 12.06 -51.76
CA VAL A 10 -98.74 12.28 -52.04
C VAL A 10 -97.99 12.83 -50.81
N GLN A 11 -98.67 13.50 -49.87
CA GLN A 11 -98.02 14.06 -48.66
C GLN A 11 -97.93 13.11 -47.45
N ALA A 12 -98.64 11.98 -47.44
CA ALA A 12 -98.75 11.12 -46.25
C ALA A 12 -97.75 9.93 -46.20
N LEU A 13 -96.80 9.82 -47.14
CA LEU A 13 -95.95 8.63 -47.30
C LEU A 13 -94.43 8.71 -47.02
N PRO A 14 -93.84 9.72 -46.33
CA PRO A 14 -92.40 9.65 -46.00
C PRO A 14 -92.06 9.23 -44.54
N ALA A 15 -93.01 9.16 -43.60
CA ALA A 15 -92.68 9.03 -42.17
C ALA A 15 -92.64 7.58 -41.61
N THR A 16 -93.44 6.66 -42.17
CA THR A 16 -93.59 5.29 -41.65
C THR A 16 -92.51 4.34 -42.18
N CYS A 17 -91.98 4.61 -43.37
CA CYS A 17 -90.85 3.85 -43.95
C CYS A 17 -89.50 4.20 -43.28
N ALA A 18 -89.30 5.46 -42.86
CA ALA A 18 -88.09 5.87 -42.16
C ALA A 18 -87.98 5.27 -40.75
N THR A 19 -89.09 5.20 -40.01
CA THR A 19 -89.15 4.64 -38.64
C THR A 19 -88.96 3.12 -38.59
N THR A 20 -89.50 2.39 -39.59
CA THR A 20 -89.30 0.94 -39.75
C THR A 20 -87.86 0.57 -40.13
N ASN A 21 -87.20 1.41 -40.94
CA ASN A 21 -85.78 1.29 -41.25
C ASN A 21 -84.90 1.52 -40.00
N GLU A 22 -85.18 2.57 -39.22
CA GLU A 22 -84.41 2.87 -38.00
C GLU A 22 -84.55 1.78 -36.93
N SER A 23 -85.75 1.24 -36.75
CA SER A 23 -86.00 0.10 -35.87
C SER A 23 -85.22 -1.15 -36.31
N SER A 24 -85.14 -1.41 -37.62
CA SER A 24 -84.38 -2.53 -38.19
C SER A 24 -82.87 -2.35 -38.00
N LYS A 25 -82.33 -1.15 -38.27
CA LYS A 25 -80.93 -0.79 -37.99
C LYS A 25 -80.60 -0.93 -36.51
N ALA A 26 -81.48 -0.47 -35.61
CA ALA A 26 -81.30 -0.61 -34.17
C ALA A 26 -81.28 -2.09 -33.74
N ARG A 27 -82.13 -2.94 -34.33
CA ARG A 27 -82.17 -4.38 -34.05
C ARG A 27 -80.90 -5.09 -34.53
N ILE A 28 -80.42 -4.79 -35.73
CA ILE A 28 -79.15 -5.31 -36.27
C ILE A 28 -77.97 -4.83 -35.41
N GLY A 29 -77.93 -3.54 -35.06
CA GLY A 29 -76.89 -2.97 -34.20
C GLY A 29 -76.86 -3.61 -32.81
N ARG A 30 -78.02 -3.89 -32.21
CA ARG A 30 -78.12 -4.63 -30.93
C ARG A 30 -77.59 -6.06 -31.07
N ALA A 31 -77.94 -6.78 -32.14
CA ALA A 31 -77.47 -8.14 -32.37
C ALA A 31 -75.95 -8.19 -32.56
N LEU A 32 -75.39 -7.28 -33.36
CA LEU A 32 -73.94 -7.15 -33.54
C LEU A 32 -73.24 -6.84 -32.22
N ARG A 33 -73.69 -5.84 -31.45
CA ARG A 33 -73.11 -5.53 -30.13
C ARG A 33 -73.08 -6.74 -29.20
N ARG A 34 -74.13 -7.57 -29.20
CA ARG A 34 -74.16 -8.83 -28.42
C ARG A 34 -73.11 -9.83 -28.88
N ILE A 35 -72.94 -10.01 -30.19
CA ILE A 35 -71.93 -10.92 -30.77
C ILE A 35 -70.51 -10.43 -30.41
N TRP A 36 -70.24 -9.15 -30.61
CA TRP A 36 -68.95 -8.53 -30.30
C TRP A 36 -68.63 -8.59 -28.80
N ALA A 37 -69.62 -8.36 -27.93
CA ALA A 37 -69.45 -8.48 -26.49
C ALA A 37 -69.11 -9.93 -26.07
N LYS A 38 -69.76 -10.94 -26.68
CA LYS A 38 -69.41 -12.35 -26.45
C LYS A 38 -67.98 -12.65 -26.90
N ARG A 39 -67.61 -12.22 -28.12
CA ARG A 39 -66.27 -12.44 -28.67
C ARG A 39 -65.19 -11.80 -27.80
N LEU A 40 -65.42 -10.56 -27.36
CA LEU A 40 -64.49 -9.85 -26.47
C LEU A 40 -64.32 -10.56 -25.11
N LYS A 41 -65.41 -11.09 -24.53
CA LYS A 41 -65.32 -11.90 -23.30
C LYS A 41 -64.47 -13.14 -23.50
N TRP A 42 -64.67 -13.86 -24.61
CA TRP A 42 -63.86 -15.03 -24.97
C TRP A 42 -62.39 -14.68 -25.14
N THR A 43 -62.07 -13.60 -25.84
CA THR A 43 -60.68 -13.13 -25.99
C THR A 43 -60.03 -12.84 -24.64
N ARG A 44 -60.71 -12.09 -23.76
CA ARG A 44 -60.20 -11.76 -22.42
C ARG A 44 -60.00 -12.99 -21.54
N LEU A 45 -60.91 -13.97 -21.62
CA LEU A 45 -60.76 -15.23 -20.88
C LEU A 45 -59.57 -16.03 -21.40
N LYS A 46 -59.37 -16.05 -22.72
CA LYS A 46 -58.23 -16.72 -23.37
C LYS A 46 -56.91 -16.08 -22.96
N GLU A 47 -56.81 -14.76 -22.95
CA GLU A 47 -55.63 -14.01 -22.48
C GLU A 47 -55.31 -14.34 -21.02
N LYS A 48 -56.33 -14.32 -20.14
CA LYS A 48 -56.15 -14.69 -18.73
C LYS A 48 -55.68 -16.12 -18.55
N PHE A 49 -56.19 -17.05 -19.37
CA PHE A 49 -55.74 -18.43 -19.36
C PHE A 49 -54.26 -18.54 -19.77
N TYR A 50 -53.86 -17.88 -20.85
CA TYR A 50 -52.46 -17.89 -21.28
C TYR A 50 -51.52 -17.23 -20.28
N LEU A 51 -51.92 -16.13 -19.63
CA LEU A 51 -51.14 -15.51 -18.57
C LEU A 51 -50.92 -16.50 -17.42
N LYS A 52 -52.00 -17.12 -16.90
CA LYS A 52 -51.89 -18.11 -15.84
C LYS A 52 -51.08 -19.34 -16.25
N TRP A 53 -51.21 -19.78 -17.49
CA TRP A 53 -50.44 -20.90 -18.01
C TRP A 53 -48.95 -20.56 -18.11
N ALA A 54 -48.61 -19.36 -18.59
CA ALA A 54 -47.23 -18.87 -18.63
C ALA A 54 -46.65 -18.71 -17.21
N GLU A 55 -47.43 -18.17 -16.26
CA GLU A 55 -47.05 -18.08 -14.85
C GLU A 55 -46.80 -19.47 -14.26
N SER A 56 -47.68 -20.43 -14.51
CA SER A 56 -47.52 -21.81 -14.04
C SER A 56 -46.28 -22.49 -14.61
N ILE A 57 -45.97 -22.27 -15.89
CA ILE A 57 -44.72 -22.77 -16.50
C ILE A 57 -43.51 -22.08 -15.88
N ALA A 58 -43.57 -20.75 -15.69
CA ALA A 58 -42.47 -20.00 -15.09
C ALA A 58 -42.25 -20.38 -13.61
N GLU A 59 -43.30 -20.74 -12.88
CA GLU A 59 -43.22 -21.28 -11.53
C GLU A 59 -42.62 -22.68 -11.52
N ALA A 60 -43.12 -23.59 -12.35
CA ALA A 60 -42.57 -24.95 -12.46
C ALA A 60 -41.10 -24.93 -12.91
N ALA A 61 -40.72 -24.01 -13.81
CA ALA A 61 -39.34 -23.82 -14.23
C ALA A 61 -38.45 -23.17 -13.16
N ARG A 62 -39.04 -22.41 -12.21
CA ARG A 62 -38.32 -21.86 -11.05
C ARG A 62 -38.09 -22.93 -9.99
N SER A 63 -39.13 -23.67 -9.62
CA SER A 63 -39.06 -24.69 -8.56
C SER A 63 -38.25 -25.93 -8.96
N GLY A 64 -38.16 -26.22 -10.27
CA GLY A 64 -37.61 -27.50 -10.75
C GLY A 64 -38.57 -28.66 -10.48
N GLY A 65 -38.18 -29.87 -10.91
CA GLY A 65 -38.86 -31.11 -10.52
C GLY A 65 -38.40 -31.60 -9.14
N ASP A 66 -39.12 -32.55 -8.55
CA ASP A 66 -38.87 -33.06 -7.18
C ASP A 66 -37.43 -33.57 -6.96
N ASP A 67 -36.76 -34.01 -8.03
CA ASP A 67 -35.37 -34.52 -8.02
C ASP A 67 -34.33 -33.49 -8.53
N GLN A 68 -34.75 -32.27 -8.89
CA GLN A 68 -33.87 -31.23 -9.42
C GLN A 68 -33.71 -30.08 -8.43
N GLN A 69 -32.48 -29.59 -8.30
CA GLN A 69 -32.16 -28.46 -7.44
C GLN A 69 -32.75 -27.17 -8.00
N GLU A 70 -33.49 -26.44 -7.17
CA GLU A 70 -34.09 -25.14 -7.48
C GLU A 70 -33.03 -24.19 -8.08
N LEU A 71 -33.25 -23.75 -9.32
CA LEU A 71 -32.25 -22.99 -10.07
C LEU A 71 -32.45 -21.49 -9.77
N ASP A 72 -31.51 -20.88 -9.05
CA ASP A 72 -31.52 -19.44 -8.76
C ASP A 72 -31.12 -18.66 -10.02
N TRP A 73 -32.12 -18.30 -10.82
CA TRP A 73 -31.94 -17.56 -12.07
C TRP A 73 -31.27 -16.18 -11.88
N ASP A 74 -31.34 -15.61 -10.67
CA ASP A 74 -30.70 -14.33 -10.32
C ASP A 74 -29.24 -14.51 -9.87
N SER A 75 -28.73 -15.75 -9.83
CA SER A 75 -27.37 -16.07 -9.38
C SER A 75 -26.29 -15.29 -10.13
N TYR A 76 -26.47 -15.11 -11.44
CA TYR A 76 -25.51 -14.34 -12.25
C TYR A 76 -25.44 -12.87 -11.82
N ASP A 77 -26.59 -12.24 -11.57
CA ASP A 77 -26.65 -10.84 -11.14
C ASP A 77 -26.15 -10.67 -9.70
N LYS A 78 -26.43 -11.64 -8.82
CA LYS A 78 -25.87 -11.70 -7.46
C LYS A 78 -24.35 -11.78 -7.47
N ILE A 79 -23.77 -12.67 -8.29
CA ILE A 79 -22.31 -12.80 -8.44
C ILE A 79 -21.70 -11.51 -9.00
N LYS A 80 -22.35 -10.90 -9.99
CA LYS A 80 -21.90 -9.63 -10.58
C LYS A 80 -21.88 -8.50 -9.53
N ALA A 81 -22.91 -8.41 -8.71
CA ALA A 81 -22.97 -7.45 -7.61
C ALA A 81 -21.90 -7.72 -6.55
N GLU A 82 -21.67 -9.00 -6.20
CA GLU A 82 -20.63 -9.39 -5.24
C GLU A 82 -19.22 -9.03 -5.75
N ILE A 83 -18.93 -9.28 -7.02
CA ILE A 83 -17.64 -8.91 -7.64
C ILE A 83 -17.44 -7.40 -7.57
N ALA A 84 -18.46 -6.60 -7.89
CA ALA A 84 -18.39 -5.14 -7.81
C ALA A 84 -18.14 -4.67 -6.38
N ASN A 85 -18.83 -5.25 -5.39
CA ASN A 85 -18.62 -4.95 -3.98
C ASN A 85 -17.20 -5.30 -3.53
N ARG A 86 -16.68 -6.45 -3.95
CA ARG A 86 -15.31 -6.88 -3.62
C ARG A 86 -14.26 -5.93 -4.20
N GLN A 87 -14.47 -5.45 -5.43
CA GLN A 87 -13.59 -4.44 -6.04
C GLN A 87 -13.61 -3.12 -5.25
N LEU A 88 -14.80 -2.67 -4.83
CA LEU A 88 -14.97 -1.45 -4.05
C LEU A 88 -14.28 -1.55 -2.69
N GLN A 89 -14.45 -2.68 -2.00
CA GLN A 89 -13.78 -2.96 -0.74
C GLN A 89 -12.26 -2.96 -0.89
N TRP A 90 -11.73 -3.63 -1.92
CA TRP A 90 -10.30 -3.66 -2.20
C TRP A 90 -9.72 -2.26 -2.48
N ALA A 91 -10.44 -1.42 -3.23
CA ALA A 91 -10.04 -0.04 -3.47
C ALA A 91 -10.01 0.79 -2.17
N ALA A 92 -11.03 0.64 -1.32
CA ALA A 92 -11.11 1.31 -0.03
C ALA A 92 -9.96 0.91 0.90
N ASP A 93 -9.66 -0.38 1.01
CA ASP A 93 -8.58 -0.88 1.87
C ASP A 93 -7.21 -0.46 1.35
N LYS A 94 -7.01 -0.43 0.03
CA LYS A 94 -5.80 0.11 -0.58
C LYS A 94 -5.63 1.60 -0.29
N ALA A 95 -6.71 2.38 -0.31
CA ALA A 95 -6.66 3.80 0.06
C ALA A 95 -6.30 3.98 1.54
N LYS A 96 -6.95 3.25 2.45
CA LYS A 96 -6.63 3.26 3.89
C LYS A 96 -5.18 2.88 4.17
N ALA A 97 -4.67 1.85 3.49
CA ALA A 97 -3.29 1.39 3.62
C ALA A 97 -2.28 2.47 3.17
N LYS A 98 -2.58 3.19 2.08
CA LYS A 98 -1.75 4.31 1.60
C LYS A 98 -1.71 5.46 2.62
N GLU A 99 -2.85 5.84 3.16
CA GLU A 99 -2.91 6.92 4.17
C GLU A 99 -2.17 6.53 5.45
N LEU A 100 -2.33 5.29 5.91
CA LEU A 100 -1.58 4.80 7.06
C LEU A 100 -0.07 4.73 6.78
N ALA A 101 0.34 4.39 5.56
CA ALA A 101 1.74 4.42 5.15
C ALA A 101 2.32 5.84 5.15
N LYS A 102 1.56 6.83 4.66
CA LYS A 102 1.95 8.26 4.72
C LYS A 102 2.14 8.72 6.16
N LEU A 103 1.17 8.44 7.04
CA LEU A 103 1.26 8.81 8.46
C LEU A 103 2.47 8.16 9.14
N ARG A 104 2.77 6.89 8.83
CA ARG A 104 3.97 6.22 9.35
C ARG A 104 5.26 6.85 8.81
N ALA A 105 5.29 7.20 7.53
CA ALA A 105 6.45 7.86 6.92
C ALA A 105 6.69 9.24 7.55
N GLU A 106 5.64 10.03 7.78
CA GLU A 106 5.71 11.33 8.42
C GLU A 106 6.23 11.23 9.86
N ARG A 107 5.69 10.29 10.65
CA ARG A 107 6.18 10.03 12.03
C ARG A 107 7.65 9.61 12.03
N ALA A 108 8.05 8.74 11.10
CA ALA A 108 9.44 8.33 10.96
C ALA A 108 10.36 9.50 10.57
N ALA A 109 9.90 10.39 9.67
CA ALA A 109 10.63 11.59 9.29
C ALA A 109 10.80 12.56 10.47
N LYS A 110 9.72 12.81 11.24
CA LYS A 110 9.75 13.62 12.46
C LYS A 110 10.74 13.05 13.49
N ALA A 111 10.68 11.74 13.75
CA ALA A 111 11.62 11.09 14.67
C ALA A 111 13.09 11.17 14.19
N ARG A 112 13.33 11.10 12.87
CA ARG A 112 14.67 11.30 12.30
C ARG A 112 15.13 12.75 12.45
N ALA A 113 14.27 13.73 12.18
CA ALA A 113 14.57 15.15 12.35
C ALA A 113 14.92 15.47 13.80
N GLU A 114 14.12 15.00 14.76
CA GLU A 114 14.37 15.19 16.18
C GLU A 114 15.70 14.54 16.63
N LYS A 115 15.99 13.31 16.16
CA LYS A 115 17.29 12.66 16.43
C LYS A 115 18.45 13.48 15.87
N MET A 116 18.31 14.02 14.66
CA MET A 116 19.34 14.86 14.04
C MET A 116 19.54 16.17 14.79
N GLU A 117 18.46 16.80 15.25
CA GLU A 117 18.53 18.01 16.06
C GLU A 117 19.22 17.76 17.40
N ARG A 118 18.84 16.69 18.13
CA ARG A 118 19.51 16.28 19.37
C ARG A 118 20.99 16.01 19.15
N LEU A 119 21.37 15.37 18.04
CA LEU A 119 22.77 15.14 17.68
C LEU A 119 23.51 16.44 17.37
N ALA A 120 22.87 17.39 16.68
CA ALA A 120 23.44 18.70 16.38
C ALA A 120 23.66 19.52 17.66
N GLN A 121 22.70 19.52 18.59
CA GLN A 121 22.84 20.16 19.90
C GLN A 121 24.02 19.57 20.69
N LYS A 122 24.12 18.23 20.77
CA LYS A 122 25.25 17.55 21.44
C LYS A 122 26.61 17.84 20.79
N ARG A 123 26.66 18.07 19.46
CA ARG A 123 27.89 18.51 18.79
C ARG A 123 28.28 19.92 19.21
N LYS A 124 27.33 20.87 19.16
CA LYS A 124 27.57 22.25 19.60
C LYS A 124 28.05 22.32 21.05
N GLU A 125 27.44 21.56 21.96
CA GLU A 125 27.87 21.49 23.37
C GLU A 125 29.32 20.99 23.52
N ARG A 126 29.68 19.91 22.81
CA ARG A 126 31.05 19.38 22.82
C ARG A 126 32.06 20.38 22.26
N ASP A 127 31.70 21.09 21.20
CA ASP A 127 32.57 22.11 20.60
C ASP A 127 32.78 23.28 21.56
N LEU A 128 31.74 23.74 22.27
CA LEU A 128 31.86 24.76 23.32
C LEU A 128 32.76 24.28 24.46
N LYS A 129 32.58 23.03 24.92
CA LYS A 129 33.43 22.44 25.98
C LYS A 129 34.89 22.28 25.53
N ALA A 130 35.12 21.93 24.27
CA ALA A 130 36.46 21.83 23.70
C ALA A 130 37.14 23.21 23.64
N LYS A 131 36.44 24.25 23.18
CA LYS A 131 36.93 25.64 23.18
C LYS A 131 37.25 26.13 24.60
N ALA A 132 36.40 25.82 25.58
CA ALA A 132 36.66 26.17 26.98
C ALA A 132 37.94 25.48 27.52
N ARG A 133 38.13 24.19 27.22
CA ARG A 133 39.36 23.45 27.58
C ARG A 133 40.60 24.04 26.92
N GLU A 134 40.52 24.38 25.64
CA GLU A 134 41.61 25.01 24.90
C GLU A 134 41.99 26.37 25.49
N GLN A 135 41.01 27.19 25.87
CA GLN A 135 41.26 28.47 26.54
C GLN A 135 41.93 28.28 27.90
N THR A 136 41.47 27.31 28.70
CA THR A 136 42.10 26.99 29.99
C THR A 136 43.54 26.50 29.81
N GLN A 137 43.80 25.62 28.84
CA GLN A 137 45.15 25.17 28.53
C GLN A 137 46.05 26.31 28.04
N LYS A 138 45.56 27.22 27.19
CA LYS A 138 46.31 28.41 26.77
C LYS A 138 46.66 29.31 27.95
N LYS A 139 45.74 29.50 28.90
CA LYS A 139 46.00 30.26 30.14
C LYS A 139 47.06 29.58 31.01
N ILE A 140 46.99 28.26 31.19
CA ILE A 140 48.00 27.48 31.93
C ILE A 140 49.36 27.59 31.26
N GLN A 141 49.44 27.47 29.92
CA GLN A 141 50.70 27.59 29.19
C GLN A 141 51.31 28.99 29.34
N ARG A 142 50.51 30.06 29.25
CA ARG A 142 50.98 31.44 29.47
C ARG A 142 51.55 31.62 30.88
N LYS A 143 50.82 31.18 31.91
CA LYS A 143 51.31 31.21 33.31
C LYS A 143 52.61 30.43 33.48
N SER A 144 52.70 29.23 32.93
CA SER A 144 53.94 28.43 33.00
C SER A 144 55.12 29.05 32.23
N LYS A 145 54.84 29.92 31.24
CA LYS A 145 55.86 30.65 30.49
C LYS A 145 56.32 31.88 31.28
N GLU A 146 55.38 32.62 31.86
CA GLU A 146 55.64 33.74 32.77
C GLU A 146 56.44 33.25 33.98
N GLU A 147 56.05 32.15 34.64
CA GLU A 147 56.81 31.54 35.75
C GLU A 147 58.22 31.10 35.33
N LYS A 148 58.40 30.60 34.09
CA LYS A 148 59.74 30.26 33.56
C LYS A 148 60.58 31.50 33.30
N GLU A 149 59.98 32.58 32.81
CA GLU A 149 60.64 33.87 32.60
C GLU A 149 60.99 34.52 33.95
N GLU A 150 60.10 34.50 34.95
CA GLU A 150 60.38 34.94 36.32
C GLU A 150 61.48 34.09 36.98
N LEU A 151 61.47 32.76 36.79
CA LEU A 151 62.55 31.89 37.24
C LEU A 151 63.86 32.19 36.51
N ALA A 152 63.82 32.56 35.22
CA ALA A 152 64.99 32.97 34.46
C ALA A 152 65.54 34.31 34.98
N ILE A 153 64.67 35.30 35.23
CA ILE A 153 65.03 36.60 35.83
C ILE A 153 65.57 36.41 37.25
N SER A 154 64.93 35.57 38.07
CA SER A 154 65.40 35.24 39.43
C SER A 154 66.73 34.48 39.41
N LYS A 155 66.94 33.60 38.41
CA LYS A 155 68.26 33.00 38.18
C LYS A 155 69.25 34.08 37.79
N GLU A 156 68.95 34.94 36.84
CA GLU A 156 69.83 36.01 36.35
C GLU A 156 70.20 37.02 37.45
N LEU A 157 69.26 37.42 38.30
CA LEU A 157 69.54 38.18 39.52
C LEU A 157 70.44 37.40 40.50
N ARG A 158 70.26 36.09 40.62
CA ARG A 158 71.13 35.23 41.46
C ARG A 158 72.55 35.11 40.89
N TRP A 159 72.70 35.12 39.56
CA TRP A 159 74.00 35.18 38.87
C TRP A 159 74.63 36.58 38.93
N GLY A 160 73.82 37.64 39.00
CA GLY A 160 74.29 39.02 39.17
C GLY A 160 74.67 39.42 40.61
N ILE A 161 74.22 38.65 41.61
CA ILE A 161 74.56 38.85 43.03
C ILE A 161 75.77 37.99 43.46
N PHE A 162 76.14 36.96 42.69
CA PHE A 162 77.26 36.09 43.02
C PHE A 162 78.48 36.42 42.15
N ASP A 163 79.30 37.35 42.64
CA ASP A 163 80.58 37.75 42.04
C ASP A 163 81.36 36.55 41.47
N GLY A 164 81.61 36.60 40.17
CA GLY A 164 82.78 36.05 39.46
C GLY A 164 83.08 34.53 39.48
N SER A 165 82.54 33.73 40.40
CA SER A 165 83.13 32.41 40.69
C SER A 165 82.44 31.21 40.05
N PHE A 166 81.17 31.31 39.64
CA PHE A 166 80.40 30.13 39.21
C PHE A 166 80.40 29.90 37.68
N MET A 167 80.86 30.88 36.91
CA MET A 167 80.97 30.77 35.44
C MET A 167 82.06 29.77 35.00
N VAL A 168 83.03 29.51 35.88
CA VAL A 168 84.13 28.55 35.63
C VAL A 168 83.64 27.10 35.67
N ASP A 169 82.64 26.80 36.50
CA ASP A 169 82.21 25.41 36.77
C ASP A 169 81.32 24.84 35.64
N LEU A 170 80.52 25.68 34.97
CA LEU A 170 79.68 25.26 33.84
C LEU A 170 80.50 24.99 32.55
N LEU A 171 81.64 25.66 32.41
CA LEU A 171 82.61 25.41 31.33
C LEU A 171 83.34 24.07 31.50
N CYS A 172 83.56 23.62 32.73
CA CYS A 172 84.19 22.32 33.01
C CYS A 172 83.29 21.13 32.65
N HIS A 173 81.97 21.24 32.80
CA HIS A 173 81.07 20.10 32.63
C HIS A 173 80.78 19.72 31.15
N THR A 174 80.92 20.67 30.22
CA THR A 174 80.62 20.45 28.79
C THR A 174 81.80 19.86 28.00
N MET A 175 83.02 19.89 28.55
CA MET A 175 84.22 19.37 27.89
C MET A 175 84.54 17.91 28.24
N ILE A 176 83.83 17.27 29.19
CA ILE A 176 84.24 15.98 29.78
C ILE A 176 83.56 14.73 29.17
N HIS A 177 82.61 14.85 28.23
CA HIS A 177 82.00 13.69 27.57
C HIS A 177 82.32 13.57 26.07
N LYS A 178 83.60 13.39 25.74
CA LYS A 178 84.04 12.84 24.44
C LYS A 178 85.06 11.72 24.64
N LYS A 179 84.57 10.47 24.71
CA LYS A 179 85.14 9.26 24.07
C LYS A 179 84.57 7.96 24.66
N LYS A 180 84.48 6.94 23.78
CA LYS A 180 84.03 5.54 23.92
C LYS A 180 82.56 5.35 23.52
N SER A 181 82.17 4.40 22.69
CA SER A 181 82.85 3.36 21.92
C SER A 181 81.85 2.78 20.90
N MET A 182 82.35 1.95 19.98
CA MET A 182 81.79 1.44 18.74
C MET A 182 80.47 0.64 18.80
N ASP A 183 79.91 0.49 17.59
CA ASP A 183 79.25 -0.69 17.01
C ASP A 183 78.00 -1.28 17.68
N SER A 184 76.88 -1.21 16.97
CA SER A 184 76.33 -2.42 16.33
C SER A 184 75.05 -2.09 15.55
N LYS A 185 75.02 -2.62 14.33
CA LYS A 185 73.87 -2.68 13.43
C LYS A 185 73.14 -4.00 13.68
N ILE A 186 71.90 -3.97 14.17
CA ILE A 186 70.85 -5.02 14.13
C ILE A 186 69.52 -4.29 14.46
N SER A 187 68.62 -4.05 13.49
CA SER A 187 67.53 -4.91 12.99
C SER A 187 66.25 -4.91 13.83
N MET A 188 65.12 -4.71 13.13
CA MET A 188 63.71 -4.91 13.55
C MET A 188 63.18 -3.86 14.53
N GLN A 189 62.00 -3.26 14.42
CA GLN A 189 60.73 -3.71 13.86
C GLN A 189 59.85 -2.45 13.71
N LYS A 190 59.67 -1.96 12.48
CA LYS A 190 58.74 -0.85 12.19
C LYS A 190 57.60 -1.40 11.34
N ASN A 191 56.69 -2.10 12.00
CA ASN A 191 55.36 -2.42 11.52
C ASN A 191 54.52 -2.87 12.73
N MET A 192 53.21 -2.56 12.68
CA MET A 192 52.13 -2.95 13.61
C MET A 192 51.52 -1.84 14.47
N VAL A 193 51.22 -0.66 13.92
CA VAL A 193 50.03 0.10 14.36
C VAL A 193 49.44 0.86 13.18
N ASN A 194 48.83 0.15 12.22
CA ASN A 194 47.84 0.72 11.28
C ASN A 194 47.05 -0.37 10.50
N GLY A 195 46.93 -1.57 11.06
CA GLY A 195 46.34 -2.73 10.36
C GLY A 195 44.90 -3.08 10.74
N HIS A 196 44.35 -2.54 11.83
CA HIS A 196 43.06 -3.03 12.38
C HIS A 196 41.83 -2.28 11.90
N HIS A 197 41.95 -1.06 11.34
CA HIS A 197 40.78 -0.30 10.89
C HIS A 197 40.34 -0.65 9.46
N LEU A 198 41.29 -0.96 8.56
CA LEU A 198 40.99 -1.28 7.15
C LEU A 198 40.53 -2.72 6.94
N THR A 199 40.83 -3.62 7.86
CA THR A 199 40.45 -5.05 7.78
C THR A 199 39.02 -5.30 8.25
N ILE A 200 38.49 -4.51 9.18
CA ILE A 200 37.12 -4.69 9.72
C ILE A 200 36.05 -4.29 8.70
N GLU A 201 36.24 -3.20 7.94
CA GLU A 201 35.30 -2.80 6.88
C GLU A 201 35.31 -3.77 5.68
N LYS A 202 36.49 -4.32 5.36
CA LYS A 202 36.65 -5.29 4.26
C LYS A 202 36.08 -6.66 4.60
N LEU A 203 36.04 -6.98 5.89
CA LEU A 203 35.17 -8.02 6.40
C LEU A 203 33.74 -7.53 6.16
N ASP A 204 33.06 -6.78 7.03
CA ASP A 204 31.63 -6.39 6.93
C ASP A 204 30.91 -6.41 5.54
N LEU A 205 31.49 -5.82 4.48
CA LEU A 205 30.98 -5.91 3.10
C LEU A 205 30.87 -7.35 2.52
N GLU A 206 31.79 -8.25 2.87
CA GLU A 206 31.84 -9.64 2.44
C GLU A 206 30.70 -10.48 3.05
N PHE A 207 30.23 -10.08 4.23
CA PHE A 207 29.31 -10.77 5.12
C PHE A 207 27.92 -10.34 4.72
N ILE A 208 27.73 -9.03 4.48
CA ILE A 208 26.54 -8.50 3.84
C ILE A 208 26.34 -9.15 2.45
N ARG A 209 27.41 -9.33 1.66
CA ARG A 209 27.31 -9.97 0.34
C ARG A 209 27.00 -11.47 0.46
N ARG A 210 27.65 -12.19 1.37
CA ARG A 210 27.44 -13.63 1.62
C ARG A 210 26.06 -13.90 2.21
N GLU A 211 25.59 -13.07 3.13
CA GLU A 211 24.26 -13.14 3.73
C GLU A 211 23.17 -12.85 2.69
N LYS A 212 23.33 -11.82 1.85
CA LYS A 212 22.41 -11.55 0.75
C LYS A 212 22.34 -12.73 -0.23
N MET A 213 23.46 -13.39 -0.50
CA MET A 213 23.48 -14.59 -1.34
C MET A 213 22.74 -15.75 -0.67
N ARG A 214 23.00 -16.01 0.62
CA ARG A 214 22.30 -17.05 1.41
C ARG A 214 20.79 -16.81 1.50
N ARG A 215 20.35 -15.56 1.72
CA ARG A 215 18.92 -15.21 1.74
C ARG A 215 18.25 -15.39 0.37
N LYS A 216 18.96 -15.10 -0.73
CA LYS A 216 18.46 -15.38 -2.08
C LYS A 216 18.36 -16.88 -2.35
N VAL A 217 19.34 -17.67 -1.91
CA VAL A 217 19.30 -19.14 -1.99
C VAL A 217 18.12 -19.69 -1.17
N LEU A 218 17.95 -19.23 0.08
CA LEU A 218 16.80 -19.60 0.93
C LEU A 218 15.45 -19.21 0.32
N LEU A 219 15.36 -18.05 -0.33
CA LEU A 219 14.15 -17.62 -1.02
C LEU A 219 13.85 -18.49 -2.24
N ALA A 220 14.88 -18.87 -3.01
CA ALA A 220 14.72 -19.80 -4.12
C ALA A 220 14.24 -21.18 -3.64
N ASP A 221 14.73 -21.63 -2.48
CA ASP A 221 14.29 -22.89 -1.86
C ASP A 221 12.83 -22.81 -1.39
N GLN A 222 12.40 -21.68 -0.82
CA GLN A 222 10.99 -21.43 -0.48
C GLN A 222 10.09 -21.43 -1.73
N ILE A 223 10.54 -20.81 -2.83
CA ILE A 223 9.80 -20.81 -4.09
C ILE A 223 9.70 -22.23 -4.67
N ARG A 224 10.79 -23.01 -4.64
CA ARG A 224 10.75 -24.42 -5.07
C ARG A 224 9.81 -25.25 -4.20
N ALA A 225 9.89 -25.12 -2.88
CA ALA A 225 9.02 -25.85 -1.94
C ALA A 225 7.54 -25.50 -2.15
N ALA A 226 7.22 -24.21 -2.32
CA ALA A 226 5.87 -23.76 -2.63
C ALA A 226 5.38 -24.29 -3.98
N LYS A 227 6.26 -24.36 -5.00
CA LYS A 227 5.93 -24.90 -6.31
C LYS A 227 5.69 -26.42 -6.25
N SER A 228 6.54 -27.19 -5.58
CA SER A 228 6.34 -28.63 -5.39
C SER A 228 5.04 -28.92 -4.63
N LYS A 229 4.74 -28.14 -3.58
CA LYS A 229 3.47 -28.24 -2.86
C LYS A 229 2.26 -27.97 -3.75
N ARG A 230 2.34 -26.99 -4.66
CA ARG A 230 1.27 -26.75 -5.64
C ARG A 230 1.12 -27.91 -6.63
N VAL A 231 2.21 -28.52 -7.06
CA VAL A 231 2.18 -29.68 -7.96
C VAL A 231 1.60 -30.91 -7.25
N GLU A 232 1.92 -31.13 -5.97
CA GLU A 232 1.31 -32.18 -5.13
C GLU A 232 -0.19 -31.93 -4.88
N CYS A 233 -0.62 -30.69 -4.64
CA CYS A 233 -2.05 -30.35 -4.52
C CYS A 233 -2.81 -30.61 -5.83
N VAL A 234 -2.24 -30.22 -6.98
CA VAL A 234 -2.87 -30.45 -8.29
C VAL A 234 -2.85 -31.93 -8.68
N ALA A 235 -1.83 -32.70 -8.29
CA ALA A 235 -1.78 -34.14 -8.49
C ALA A 235 -2.75 -34.90 -7.56
N GLY A 236 -2.94 -34.44 -6.32
CA GLY A 236 -3.95 -34.97 -5.40
C GLY A 236 -5.40 -34.69 -5.85
N GLU A 237 -5.65 -33.55 -6.50
CA GLU A 237 -6.95 -33.23 -7.12
C GLU A 237 -7.23 -34.06 -8.39
N ALA A 238 -6.22 -34.47 -9.15
CA ALA A 238 -6.40 -35.36 -10.31
C ALA A 238 -6.70 -36.82 -9.91
N VAL A 239 -6.12 -37.30 -8.81
CA VAL A 239 -6.34 -38.68 -8.30
C VAL A 239 -7.68 -38.82 -7.56
N THR A 240 -8.17 -37.74 -6.93
CA THR A 240 -9.49 -37.77 -6.25
C THR A 240 -10.67 -37.61 -7.22
N ASN A 241 -10.48 -36.94 -8.35
CA ASN A 241 -11.51 -36.82 -9.38
C ASN A 241 -11.68 -38.06 -10.29
N SER A 242 -10.81 -39.07 -10.17
CA SER A 242 -10.90 -40.34 -10.93
C SER A 242 -11.48 -41.52 -10.13
N LEU A 243 -11.85 -41.32 -8.85
CA LEU A 243 -12.36 -42.39 -7.96
C LEU A 243 -13.85 -42.19 -7.57
N VAL A 244 -14.62 -41.36 -8.28
CA VAL A 244 -16.04 -41.08 -7.95
C VAL A 244 -17.02 -41.55 -9.04
N HIS A 245 -16.57 -42.30 -10.05
CA HIS A 245 -17.48 -42.97 -10.98
C HIS A 245 -17.20 -44.48 -11.03
N PRO A 246 -18.03 -45.32 -10.38
CA PRO A 246 -18.07 -46.74 -10.69
C PRO A 246 -19.00 -46.99 -11.91
N PRO A 247 -18.79 -48.09 -12.65
CA PRO A 247 -19.62 -48.53 -13.77
C PRO A 247 -21.00 -49.04 -13.34
#